data_AF-A0AAW7YZ87-F1
#
_entry.id   AF-A0AAW7YZ87-F1
#
_cell.length_a   1.000
_cell.length_b   1.000
_cell.length_c   1.000
_cell.angle_alpha   90.00
_cell.angle_beta   90.00
_cell.angle_gamma   90.00
#
_symmetry.space_group_name_H-M   'P 1'
#
loop_
_entity.id
_entity.type
_entity.pdbx_description
1 polymer ?
#
loop_
_entity_poly.entity_id
_entity_poly.type
_entity_poly.pdbx_seq_one_letter_code
_entity_poly.pdbx_strand_id
1 'polypeptide(L)' 'LGHLGCEVEIEPGRLIAGNAGILVSKVIYVKQGEDRQFLILDGAMNDLIRPAMYEAWHDIVPVIEPEPGVEQTAFDIVGP' A
#
# COMPACT_ATOMS: atom_id res chain seq x y z
N LEU A 1 29.65 -18.67 7.91
CA LEU A 1 30.52 -17.82 7.05
C LEU A 1 31.72 -17.24 7.81
N GLY A 2 31.61 -16.88 9.11
CA GLY A 2 32.73 -16.29 9.86
C GLY A 2 34.01 -17.13 10.02
N HIS A 3 33.99 -18.43 9.71
CA HIS A 3 35.20 -19.28 9.72
C HIS A 3 36.08 -19.12 8.46
N LEU A 4 35.61 -18.39 7.45
CA LEU A 4 36.29 -18.24 6.17
C LEU A 4 37.33 -17.09 6.16
N GLY A 5 37.36 -16.24 7.18
CA GLY A 5 38.33 -15.14 7.30
C GLY A 5 38.19 -14.02 6.25
N CYS A 6 37.05 -13.96 5.55
CA CYS A 6 36.77 -12.95 4.53
C CYS A 6 35.92 -11.79 5.07
N GLU A 7 36.05 -10.61 4.44
CA GLU A 7 35.12 -9.50 4.62
C GLU A 7 33.72 -9.87 4.11
N VAL A 8 32.69 -9.40 4.82
CA VAL A 8 31.29 -9.66 4.50
C VAL A 8 30.62 -8.34 4.17
N GLU A 9 30.29 -8.20 2.89
CA GLU A 9 29.47 -7.10 2.39
C GLU A 9 28.00 -7.57 2.25
N ILE A 10 27.06 -6.70 2.60
CA ILE A 10 25.62 -6.96 2.46
C ILE A 10 25.00 -5.72 1.83
N GLU A 11 24.12 -5.91 0.85
CA GLU A 11 23.44 -4.84 0.11
C GLU A 11 21.93 -4.79 0.44
N PRO A 12 21.53 -4.39 1.67
CA PRO A 12 20.14 -4.38 2.07
C PRO A 12 19.38 -3.20 1.44
N GLY A 13 18.53 -3.48 0.44
CA GLY A 13 17.60 -2.50 -0.11
C GLY A 13 16.30 -2.40 0.71
N ARG A 14 15.35 -3.30 0.41
CA ARG A 14 14.00 -3.32 1.02
C ARG A 14 14.01 -3.34 2.54
N LEU A 15 14.99 -4.00 3.15
CA LEU A 15 15.09 -4.10 4.61
C LEU A 15 15.22 -2.72 5.27
N ILE A 16 15.91 -1.78 4.61
CA ILE A 16 16.08 -0.41 5.11
C ILE A 16 14.93 0.47 4.65
N ALA A 17 14.64 0.50 3.35
CA ALA A 17 13.74 1.51 2.76
C ALA A 17 12.26 1.09 2.73
N GLY A 18 11.94 -0.20 2.85
CA GLY A 18 10.62 -0.73 2.54
C GLY A 18 9.49 -0.17 3.40
N ASN A 19 9.70 -0.09 4.72
CA ASN A 19 8.71 0.41 5.68
C ASN A 19 8.94 1.87 6.08
N ALA A 20 9.98 2.52 5.54
CA ALA A 20 10.32 3.90 5.88
C ALA A 20 9.50 4.93 5.08
N GLY A 21 8.79 4.48 4.04
CA GLY A 21 7.97 5.34 3.18
C GLY A 21 6.50 4.93 3.17
N ILE A 22 5.64 5.92 3.01
CA ILE A 22 4.20 5.76 2.79
C ILE A 22 3.79 6.55 1.55
N LEU A 23 2.75 6.08 0.86
CA LEU A 23 2.08 6.84 -0.19
C LEU A 23 0.80 7.43 0.40
N VAL A 24 0.70 8.76 0.42
CA VAL A 24 -0.51 9.47 0.84
C VAL A 24 -1.29 9.87 -0.41
N SER A 25 -2.57 9.53 -0.45
CA SER A 25 -3.45 9.77 -1.59
C SER A 25 -4.85 10.15 -1.10
N LYS A 26 -5.57 10.96 -1.87
CA LYS A 26 -6.89 11.48 -1.52
C LYS A 26 -7.98 10.70 -2.24
N VAL A 27 -9.07 10.40 -1.52
CA VAL A 27 -10.30 9.88 -2.11
C VAL A 27 -10.93 10.94 -3.01
N ILE A 28 -11.12 10.61 -4.29
CA ILE A 28 -11.84 11.45 -5.26
C ILE A 28 -13.34 11.17 -5.14
N TYR A 29 -13.75 9.90 -5.21
CA TYR A 29 -15.15 9.50 -5.08
C TYR A 29 -15.31 8.01 -4.73
N VAL A 30 -16.51 7.67 -4.24
CA VAL A 30 -16.92 6.28 -4.00
C VAL A 30 -17.90 5.87 -5.09
N LYS A 31 -17.59 4.80 -5.82
CA LYS A 31 -18.48 4.24 -6.84
C LYS A 31 -19.16 3.00 -6.28
N GLN A 32 -20.48 3.05 -6.19
CA GLN A 32 -21.31 1.89 -5.84
C GLN A 32 -21.55 1.06 -7.11
N GLY A 33 -20.94 -0.12 -7.19
CA GLY A 33 -21.31 -1.15 -8.15
C GLY A 33 -22.41 -2.06 -7.59
N GLU A 34 -22.95 -2.93 -8.43
CA GLU A 34 -24.02 -3.87 -8.03
C GLU A 34 -23.52 -4.87 -6.96
N ASP A 35 -22.31 -5.41 -7.13
CA ASP A 35 -21.72 -6.40 -6.21
C ASP A 35 -20.50 -5.87 -5.41
N ARG A 36 -19.90 -4.78 -5.88
CA ARG A 36 -18.62 -4.27 -5.35
C ARG A 36 -18.63 -2.76 -5.22
N GLN A 37 -18.01 -2.27 -4.15
CA GLN A 37 -17.79 -0.84 -3.96
C GLN A 37 -16.35 -0.50 -4.32
N PHE A 38 -16.16 0.56 -5.10
CA PHE A 38 -14.84 1.05 -5.49
C PHE A 38 -14.53 2.36 -4.79
N LEU A 39 -13.40 2.42 -4.12
CA LEU A 39 -12.85 3.63 -3.53
C LEU A 39 -11.79 4.19 -4.48
N ILE A 40 -12.12 5.29 -5.14
CA ILE A 40 -11.29 5.83 -6.22
C ILE A 40 -10.40 6.94 -5.66
N LEU A 41 -9.11 6.73 -5.74
CA LEU A 41 -8.06 7.60 -5.25
C LEU A 41 -7.46 8.46 -6.37
N ASP A 42 -6.69 9.48 -6.02
CA ASP A 42 -5.91 10.28 -6.98
C ASP A 42 -4.54 9.65 -7.33
N GLY A 43 -4.07 8.68 -6.55
CA GLY A 43 -2.89 7.88 -6.84
C GLY A 43 -3.22 6.60 -7.60
N ALA A 44 -2.35 6.20 -8.52
CA ALA A 44 -2.60 5.05 -9.40
C ALA A 44 -1.38 4.12 -9.53
N MET A 45 -1.48 3.15 -10.46
CA MET A 45 -0.40 2.20 -10.75
C MET A 45 0.88 2.85 -11.29
N ASN A 46 0.79 4.06 -11.85
CA ASN A 46 1.99 4.82 -12.26
C ASN A 46 2.79 5.35 -11.06
N ASP A 47 2.17 5.48 -9.89
CA ASP A 47 2.82 5.96 -8.66
C ASP A 47 3.30 4.77 -7.81
N LEU A 48 2.43 3.78 -7.60
CA LEU A 48 2.73 2.55 -6.86
C LEU A 48 2.30 1.33 -7.66
N ILE A 49 3.20 0.86 -8.52
CA ILE A 49 2.91 -0.23 -9.47
C ILE A 49 2.78 -1.62 -8.82
N ARG A 50 3.31 -1.78 -7.59
CA ARG A 50 3.53 -3.09 -6.95
C ARG A 50 2.25 -3.93 -6.79
N PRO A 51 1.12 -3.40 -6.29
CA PRO A 51 -0.11 -4.18 -6.18
C PRO A 51 -0.64 -4.65 -7.53
N ALA A 52 -0.60 -3.79 -8.55
CA ALA A 52 -1.12 -4.10 -9.89
C ALA A 52 -0.28 -5.14 -10.64
N MET A 53 1.05 -5.11 -10.50
CA MET A 53 1.95 -6.00 -11.24
C MET A 53 2.30 -7.31 -10.53
N TYR A 54 2.32 -7.31 -9.20
CA TYR A 54 2.83 -8.43 -8.42
C TYR A 54 1.82 -9.00 -7.43
N GLU A 55 0.56 -8.53 -7.47
CA GLU A 55 -0.46 -8.86 -6.47
C GLU A 55 0.04 -8.59 -5.04
N ALA A 56 0.94 -7.61 -4.89
CA ALA A 56 1.64 -7.36 -3.65
C ALA A 56 0.75 -6.60 -2.66
N TRP A 57 0.57 -7.17 -1.47
CA TRP A 57 -0.13 -6.51 -0.38
C TRP A 57 0.62 -5.29 0.16
N HIS A 58 -0.12 -4.19 0.34
CA HIS A 58 0.27 -3.04 1.16
C HIS A 58 -0.90 -2.73 2.07
N ASP A 59 -0.62 -2.45 3.34
CA ASP A 59 -1.66 -2.05 4.27
C ASP A 59 -2.15 -0.64 3.91
N ILE A 60 -3.46 -0.42 3.98
CA ILE A 60 -4.08 0.85 3.63
C ILE A 60 -4.91 1.31 4.82
N VAL A 61 -4.55 2.47 5.37
CA VAL A 61 -5.17 3.03 6.56
C VAL A 61 -5.69 4.44 6.25
N PRO A 62 -6.81 4.85 6.85
CA PRO A 62 -7.27 6.23 6.74
C PRO A 62 -6.30 7.16 7.48
N VAL A 63 -6.02 8.33 6.89
CA VAL A 63 -5.16 9.34 7.52
C VAL A 63 -5.79 9.91 8.80
N ILE A 64 -7.12 10.02 8.81
CA ILE A 64 -7.90 10.45 9.96
C ILE A 64 -8.70 9.24 10.43
N GLU A 65 -8.48 8.81 11.67
CA GLU A 65 -9.22 7.70 12.25
C GLU A 65 -10.72 8.02 12.34
N PRO A 66 -11.60 7.08 11.96
CA PRO A 66 -13.04 7.27 12.11
C PRO A 66 -13.44 7.28 13.58
N GLU A 67 -14.57 7.92 13.89
CA GLU A 67 -15.12 7.90 15.25
C GLU A 67 -15.44 6.45 15.70
N PRO A 68 -15.34 6.15 17.01
CA PRO A 68 -15.70 4.84 17.52
C PRO A 68 -17.13 4.45 17.13
N GLY A 69 -17.32 3.22 16.64
CA GLY A 69 -18.62 2.69 16.26
C GLY A 69 -19.02 2.92 14.80
N VAL A 70 -18.16 3.56 13.99
CA VAL A 70 -18.34 3.59 12.53
C VAL A 70 -18.14 2.19 11.94
N GLU A 71 -19.13 1.70 11.20
CA GLU A 71 -19.08 0.40 10.54
C GLU A 71 -18.10 0.41 9.36
N GLN A 72 -17.23 -0.59 9.30
CA GLN A 72 -16.30 -0.74 8.18
C GLN A 72 -16.98 -1.42 7.00
N THR A 73 -16.73 -0.91 5.80
CA THR A 73 -17.23 -1.48 4.54
C THR A 73 -16.06 -1.93 3.68
N ALA A 74 -16.21 -3.06 2.98
CA ALA A 74 -15.19 -3.55 2.07
C ALA A 74 -15.20 -2.74 0.75
N PHE A 75 -14.01 -2.31 0.32
CA PHE A 75 -13.81 -1.59 -0.93
C PHE A 75 -12.69 -2.22 -1.76
N ASP A 76 -12.87 -2.20 -3.08
CA ASP A 76 -11.76 -2.30 -4.02
C ASP A 76 -11.14 -0.90 -4.19
N ILE A 77 -9.86 -0.75 -3.86
CA ILE A 77 -9.16 0.53 -3.91
C ILE A 77 -8.44 0.64 -5.26
N VAL A 78 -8.79 1.66 -6.05
CA VAL A 78 -8.28 1.84 -7.41
C VAL A 78 -7.88 3.29 -7.66
N GLY A 79 -6.97 3.50 -8.61
CA GLY A 79 -6.64 4.83 -9.12
C GLY A 79 -7.64 5.33 -10.17
N PRO A 80 -7.44 6.55 -10.70
CA PRO A 80 -8.29 7.16 -11.72
C PRO A 80 -8.10 6.56 -13.12
#